data_AF-A0A0F7U0S7-F1
#
_entry.id   AF-A0A0F7U0S7-F1
#
_cell.length_a   1.000
_cell.length_b   1.000
_cell.length_c   1.000
_cell.angle_alpha   90.00
_cell.angle_beta   90.00
_cell.angle_gamma   90.00
#
_symmetry.space_group_name_H-M   'P 1'
#
loop_
_entity.id
_entity.type
_entity.pdbx_description
1 polymer ?
#
loop_
_entity_poly.entity_id
_entity_poly.type
_entity_poly.pdbx_seq_one_letter_code
_entity_poly.pdbx_strand_id
1 'polypeptide(L)'
;MQVGLPKLLDVSWPRQQSGQEFVCQSYKLMKRLRRNGNHVNILWVPTSADNKLLGLAKEQARTATQKDAALQKSGPRMKSTTLKIARSQAAPSNDLPGNVGRHVKRVDAALPGKHTRQLYDPLSWKEASVLAQLRTGMARLKSYLCRINVADTNQCACGQASETVEHFLFRCRKWTTHRTEMLQCTHTHRGNISFFLGGKSPLDDTNWTPNLDAMRASIRFAIATGRLDVA
;
A
#
# COMPACT_ATOMS: atom_id res chain seq x y z
N MET A 1 41.51 13.98 4.84
CA MET A 1 40.48 13.09 5.42
C MET A 1 39.34 13.98 5.90
N GLN A 2 38.35 14.22 5.03
CA GLN A 2 37.17 15.04 5.29
C GLN A 2 36.16 14.21 6.10
N VAL A 3 35.93 14.58 7.35
CA VAL A 3 34.85 14.01 8.16
C VAL A 3 33.72 15.03 8.19
N GLY A 4 32.60 14.65 7.56
CA GLY A 4 31.43 15.51 7.35
C GLY A 4 30.77 15.95 8.66
N LEU A 5 30.36 17.22 8.68
CA LEU A 5 29.51 17.86 9.69
C LEU A 5 28.10 18.02 9.10
N PRO A 6 27.14 17.10 9.32
CA PRO A 6 25.82 17.22 8.69
C PRO A 6 24.84 18.09 9.50
N LYS A 7 25.07 18.30 10.80
CA LYS A 7 24.02 18.83 11.70
C LYS A 7 24.03 20.35 11.93
N LEU A 8 25.09 21.06 11.55
CA LEU A 8 25.16 22.53 11.69
C LEU A 8 24.59 23.27 10.46
N LEU A 9 24.43 22.56 9.34
CA LEU A 9 23.87 23.08 8.09
C LEU A 9 22.33 23.13 8.08
N ASP A 10 21.63 22.43 8.98
CA ASP A 10 20.16 22.46 9.03
C ASP A 10 19.59 23.82 9.46
N VAL A 11 20.40 24.67 10.11
CA VAL A 11 19.98 26.02 10.50
C VAL A 11 20.00 26.99 9.31
N SER A 12 20.75 26.69 8.23
CA SER A 12 20.90 27.59 7.08
C SER A 12 19.91 27.33 5.93
N TRP A 13 19.18 26.21 5.93
CA TRP A 13 18.24 25.84 4.85
C TRP A 13 16.84 25.48 5.35
N PRO A 14 15.94 26.47 5.51
CA PRO A 14 14.62 26.27 6.08
C PRO A 14 13.60 25.82 5.01
N ARG A 15 13.82 24.70 4.34
CA ARG A 15 12.77 24.08 3.51
C ARG A 15 12.58 22.62 3.86
N GLN A 16 11.48 22.37 4.59
CA GLN A 16 10.84 21.06 4.85
C GLN A 16 11.20 20.27 6.12
N GLN A 17 10.91 20.79 7.31
CA GLN A 17 10.77 19.91 8.49
C GLN A 17 9.85 20.46 9.58
N SER A 18 9.17 19.53 10.26
CA SER A 18 8.43 19.80 11.51
C SER A 18 9.42 20.29 12.57
N GLY A 19 9.31 21.56 12.95
CA GLY A 19 10.27 22.24 13.84
C GLY A 19 10.59 23.67 13.38
N GLN A 20 10.35 23.99 12.10
CA GLN A 20 10.65 25.32 11.58
C GLN A 20 9.88 26.47 12.23
N GLU A 21 8.68 26.23 12.73
CA GLU A 21 7.94 27.30 13.40
C GLU A 21 8.70 27.78 14.66
N PHE A 22 9.34 26.87 15.40
CA PHE A 22 10.21 27.23 16.52
C PHE A 22 11.49 27.92 16.03
N VAL A 23 12.10 27.45 14.93
CA VAL A 23 13.27 28.11 14.33
C VAL A 23 12.93 29.55 13.91
N CYS A 24 11.81 29.76 13.21
CA CYS A 24 11.32 31.07 12.80
C CYS A 24 11.02 31.98 14.00
N GLN A 25 10.40 31.45 15.06
CA GLN A 25 10.15 32.20 16.30
C GLN A 25 11.45 32.63 16.97
N SER A 26 12.44 31.74 17.06
CA SER A 26 13.78 32.06 17.57
C SER A 26 14.42 33.19 16.77
N TYR A 27 14.41 33.13 15.44
CA TYR A 27 14.94 34.22 14.60
C TYR A 27 14.21 35.55 14.79
N LYS A 28 12.87 35.54 14.91
CA LYS A 28 12.09 36.74 15.18
C LYS A 28 12.46 37.38 16.53
N LEU A 29 12.62 36.56 17.56
CA LEU A 29 13.05 37.01 18.89
C LEU A 29 14.47 37.58 18.87
N MET A 30 15.41 36.89 18.23
CA MET A 30 16.78 37.37 18.07
C MET A 30 16.84 38.72 17.35
N LYS A 31 16.04 38.90 16.28
CA LYS A 31 15.95 40.17 15.56
C LYS A 31 15.37 41.28 16.44
N ARG A 32 14.39 40.97 17.30
CA ARG A 32 13.82 41.92 18.27
C ARG A 32 14.84 42.35 19.32
N LEU A 33 15.59 41.40 19.87
CA LEU A 33 16.66 41.69 20.84
C LEU A 33 17.73 42.60 20.25
N ARG A 34 18.16 42.34 19.00
CA ARG A 34 19.11 43.19 18.26
C ARG A 34 18.59 44.60 18.01
N ARG A 35 17.31 44.74 17.64
CA ARG A 35 16.67 46.07 17.47
C ARG A 35 16.64 46.88 18.75
N ASN A 36 16.55 46.21 19.90
CA ASN A 36 16.59 46.85 21.22
C ASN A 36 18.04 47.09 21.72
N GLY A 37 19.05 47.02 20.85
CA GLY A 37 20.45 47.28 21.19
C GLY A 37 21.21 46.11 21.81
N ASN A 38 20.63 44.89 21.84
CA ASN A 38 21.30 43.73 22.43
C ASN A 38 22.11 42.95 21.38
N HIS A 39 23.38 42.68 21.68
CA HIS A 39 24.18 41.74 20.90
C HIS A 39 23.85 40.29 21.29
N VAL A 40 23.55 39.45 20.31
CA VAL A 40 23.20 38.03 20.52
C VAL A 40 24.26 37.16 19.87
N ASN A 41 25.05 36.45 20.71
CA ASN A 41 26.06 35.48 20.30
C ASN A 41 25.58 34.07 20.65
N ILE A 42 25.64 33.15 19.69
CA ILE A 42 25.35 31.72 19.88
C ILE A 42 26.68 30.98 19.84
N LEU A 43 27.00 30.28 20.93
CA LEU A 43 28.20 29.46 21.03
C LEU A 43 27.78 28.00 21.21
N TRP A 44 28.44 27.10 20.49
CA TRP A 44 28.31 25.67 20.74
C TRP A 44 29.30 25.26 21.81
N VAL A 45 28.82 24.57 22.85
CA VAL A 45 29.66 24.08 23.95
C VAL A 45 29.61 22.55 23.96
N PRO A 46 30.76 21.86 23.92
CA PRO A 46 30.80 20.40 23.96
C PRO A 46 30.26 19.84 25.28
N THR A 47 29.77 18.60 25.22
CA THR A 47 29.31 17.89 26.41
C THR A 47 30.52 17.38 27.19
N SER A 48 30.90 18.05 28.28
CA SER A 48 31.89 17.59 29.26
C SER A 48 31.25 17.40 30.63
N ALA A 49 31.83 16.52 31.46
CA ALA A 49 31.33 16.21 32.80
C ALA A 49 31.32 17.44 33.74
N ASP A 50 32.21 18.41 33.51
CA ASP A 50 32.36 19.61 34.34
C ASP A 50 31.40 20.75 33.96
N ASN A 51 30.59 20.60 32.91
CA ASN A 51 29.67 21.64 32.47
C ASN A 51 28.37 21.64 33.30
N LYS A 52 28.45 22.23 34.49
CA LYS A 52 27.33 22.36 35.44
C LYS A 52 26.09 23.04 34.83
N LEU A 53 26.27 24.01 33.94
CA LEU A 53 25.18 24.73 33.28
C LEU A 53 24.40 23.83 32.32
N LEU A 54 25.09 22.98 31.55
CA LEU A 54 24.45 22.01 30.68
C LEU A 54 23.65 20.97 31.48
N GLY A 55 24.17 20.56 32.65
CA GLY A 55 23.47 19.67 33.58
C GLY A 55 22.13 20.25 34.03
N LEU A 56 22.16 21.49 34.55
CA LEU A 56 20.95 22.20 35.01
C LEU A 56 19.95 22.43 33.88
N ALA A 57 20.42 22.82 32.68
CA ALA A 57 19.54 23.00 31.52
C ALA A 57 18.85 21.69 31.10
N LYS A 58 19.56 20.56 31.12
CA LYS A 58 18.99 19.24 30.82
C LYS A 58 17.98 18.80 31.87
N GLU A 59 18.26 19.07 33.14
CA GLU A 59 17.35 18.76 34.24
C GLU A 59 16.05 19.56 34.11
N GLN A 60 16.14 20.88 33.91
CA GLN A 60 15.00 21.74 33.67
C GLN A 60 14.19 21.32 32.43
N ALA A 61 14.86 20.96 31.32
CA ALA A 61 14.19 20.45 30.13
C ALA A 61 13.45 19.13 30.37
N ARG A 62 13.98 18.24 31.22
CA ARG A 62 13.32 16.99 31.64
C ARG A 62 12.11 17.26 32.53
N THR A 63 12.24 18.17 33.49
CA THR A 63 11.13 18.56 34.38
C THR A 63 9.97 19.15 33.56
N ALA A 64 10.27 19.94 32.54
CA ALA A 64 9.27 20.55 31.65
C ALA A 64 8.53 19.55 30.74
N THR A 65 9.04 18.33 30.55
CA THR A 65 8.40 17.28 29.72
C THR A 65 7.74 16.17 30.53
N GLN A 66 7.72 16.28 31.87
CA GLN A 66 7.00 15.34 32.73
C GLN A 66 5.49 15.42 32.49
N LYS A 67 4.79 14.28 32.71
CA LYS A 67 3.37 14.08 32.34
C LYS A 67 2.41 15.11 32.94
N ASP A 68 2.74 15.70 34.07
CA ASP A 68 1.88 16.64 34.82
C ASP A 68 2.43 18.08 34.86
N ALA A 69 3.47 18.38 34.06
CA ALA A 69 4.05 19.71 34.01
C ALA A 69 3.09 20.71 33.31
N ALA A 70 2.77 21.80 34.00
CA ALA A 70 1.90 22.86 33.46
C ALA A 70 2.52 23.48 32.19
N LEU A 71 1.80 23.40 31.08
CA LEU A 71 2.25 23.93 29.80
C LEU A 71 2.25 25.47 29.85
N GLN A 72 3.42 26.09 30.04
CA GLN A 72 3.54 27.54 30.29
C GLN A 72 3.19 28.46 29.10
N LYS A 73 2.79 27.90 27.94
CA LYS A 73 2.03 28.53 26.85
C LYS A 73 1.84 27.48 25.76
N SER A 74 0.69 27.49 25.08
CA SER A 74 0.47 26.64 23.92
C SER A 74 1.54 26.94 22.86
N GLY A 75 2.45 25.98 22.66
CA GLY A 75 3.45 26.09 21.61
C GLY A 75 2.78 26.09 20.22
N PRO A 76 3.46 26.62 19.20
CA PRO A 76 2.94 26.56 17.83
C PRO A 76 2.52 25.15 17.43
N ARG A 77 1.28 25.02 16.94
CA ARG A 77 0.68 23.74 16.56
C ARG A 77 1.51 23.08 15.46
N MET A 78 1.97 21.86 15.73
CA MET A 78 2.77 21.12 14.76
C MET A 78 1.90 20.67 13.59
N LYS A 79 2.09 21.32 12.44
CA LYS A 79 1.27 21.11 11.22
C LYS A 79 1.32 19.66 10.74
N SER A 80 2.48 19.00 10.81
CA SER A 80 2.64 17.59 10.40
C SER A 80 1.86 16.64 11.30
N THR A 81 1.96 16.79 12.62
CA THR A 81 1.21 15.98 13.59
C THR A 81 -0.29 16.21 13.45
N THR A 82 -0.70 17.47 13.28
CA THR A 82 -2.11 17.83 13.05
C THR A 82 -2.63 17.23 11.75
N LEU A 83 -1.86 17.33 10.65
CA LEU A 83 -2.22 16.74 9.36
C LEU A 83 -2.27 15.22 9.43
N LYS A 84 -1.35 14.59 10.17
CA LYS A 84 -1.33 13.13 10.37
C LYS A 84 -2.56 12.66 11.15
N ILE A 85 -2.91 13.36 12.24
CA ILE A 85 -4.10 13.09 13.05
C ILE A 85 -5.37 13.31 12.22
N ALA A 86 -5.44 14.42 11.49
CA ALA A 86 -6.56 14.72 10.60
C ALA A 86 -6.70 13.64 9.51
N ARG A 87 -5.60 13.17 8.91
CA ARG A 87 -5.62 12.07 7.94
C ARG A 87 -6.06 10.74 8.55
N SER A 88 -5.68 10.43 9.79
CA SER A 88 -6.13 9.21 10.46
C SER A 88 -7.60 9.28 10.87
N GLN A 89 -8.09 10.47 11.25
CA GLN A 89 -9.49 10.69 11.65
C GLN A 89 -10.43 10.84 10.44
N ALA A 90 -9.93 11.42 9.34
CA ALA A 90 -10.65 11.61 8.10
C ALA A 90 -10.45 10.46 7.12
N ALA A 91 -9.73 9.39 7.49
CA ALA A 91 -9.77 8.16 6.72
C ALA A 91 -11.21 7.65 6.80
N PRO A 92 -12.01 7.76 5.72
CA PRO A 92 -13.28 7.06 5.69
C PRO A 92 -12.93 5.59 5.91
N SER A 93 -13.83 4.82 6.51
CA SER A 93 -13.85 3.40 6.19
C SER A 93 -13.89 3.35 4.65
N ASN A 94 -12.76 3.00 4.01
CA ASN A 94 -12.67 2.83 2.55
C ASN A 94 -13.47 1.59 2.10
N ASP A 95 -14.49 1.24 2.87
CA ASP A 95 -15.37 0.12 2.69
C ASP A 95 -16.30 0.50 1.56
N LEU A 96 -15.85 0.12 0.37
CA LEU A 96 -16.71 0.04 -0.79
C LEU A 96 -17.98 -0.75 -0.39
N PRO A 97 -19.17 -0.35 -0.88
CA PRO A 97 -20.41 -1.07 -0.63
C PRO A 97 -20.21 -2.58 -0.81
N GLY A 98 -20.83 -3.41 0.04
CA GLY A 98 -20.52 -4.84 0.12
C GLY A 98 -20.67 -5.63 -1.19
N ASN A 99 -21.45 -5.12 -2.14
CA ASN A 99 -21.63 -5.67 -3.48
C ASN A 99 -20.49 -5.33 -4.46
N VAL A 100 -19.73 -4.27 -4.21
CA VAL A 100 -18.63 -3.82 -5.08
C VAL A 100 -17.42 -4.73 -4.91
N GLY A 101 -16.86 -5.19 -6.03
CA GLY A 101 -15.67 -6.01 -6.05
C GLY A 101 -15.86 -7.42 -5.47
N ARG A 102 -17.10 -7.94 -5.39
CA ARG A 102 -17.39 -9.28 -4.82
C ARG A 102 -16.51 -10.38 -5.41
N HIS A 103 -16.32 -10.39 -6.73
CA HIS A 103 -15.45 -11.38 -7.39
C HIS A 103 -13.99 -11.19 -6.98
N VAL A 104 -13.48 -9.97 -7.01
CA VAL A 104 -12.11 -9.62 -6.61
C VAL A 104 -11.83 -10.04 -5.17
N LYS A 105 -12.74 -9.70 -4.23
CA LYS A 105 -12.64 -10.07 -2.80
C LYS A 105 -12.69 -11.58 -2.59
N ARG A 106 -13.45 -12.32 -3.42
CA ARG A 106 -13.50 -13.78 -3.40
C ARG A 106 -12.20 -14.41 -3.91
N VAL A 107 -11.59 -13.82 -4.92
CA VAL A 107 -10.30 -14.27 -5.45
C VAL A 107 -9.20 -13.98 -4.44
N ASP A 108 -9.23 -12.80 -3.81
CA ASP A 108 -8.18 -12.34 -2.92
C ASP A 108 -8.73 -11.50 -1.76
N ALA A 109 -8.74 -12.09 -0.57
CA ALA A 109 -9.19 -11.47 0.65
C ALA A 109 -8.18 -10.46 1.22
N ALA A 110 -6.93 -10.48 0.77
CA ALA A 110 -5.85 -9.61 1.27
C ALA A 110 -5.61 -8.35 0.44
N LEU A 111 -6.60 -7.92 -0.36
CA LEU A 111 -6.45 -6.75 -1.23
C LEU A 111 -6.65 -5.41 -0.50
N PRO A 112 -5.85 -4.38 -0.84
CA PRO A 112 -4.60 -4.43 -1.61
C PRO A 112 -3.40 -4.87 -0.74
N GLY A 113 -2.50 -5.70 -1.28
CA GLY A 113 -1.36 -6.23 -0.53
C GLY A 113 -0.03 -6.22 -1.30
N LYS A 114 1.10 -6.35 -0.58
CA LYS A 114 2.46 -6.39 -1.18
C LYS A 114 2.61 -7.54 -2.19
N HIS A 115 1.90 -8.65 -1.98
CA HIS A 115 1.89 -9.80 -2.89
C HIS A 115 1.31 -9.44 -4.26
N THR A 116 0.35 -8.50 -4.34
CA THR A 116 -0.22 -8.07 -5.63
C THR A 116 0.87 -7.56 -6.56
N ARG A 117 1.83 -6.78 -6.03
CA ARG A 117 2.97 -6.31 -6.81
C ARG A 117 3.85 -7.46 -7.29
N GLN A 118 4.10 -8.45 -6.43
CA GLN A 118 4.87 -9.66 -6.80
C GLN A 118 4.21 -10.48 -7.91
N LEU A 119 2.87 -10.46 -8.02
CA LEU A 119 2.16 -11.13 -9.10
C LEU A 119 2.35 -10.45 -10.46
N TYR A 120 2.33 -9.12 -10.49
CA TYR A 120 2.26 -8.34 -11.73
C TYR A 120 3.63 -7.88 -12.25
N ASP A 121 4.57 -7.52 -11.37
CA ASP A 121 5.90 -7.03 -11.74
C ASP A 121 6.66 -7.96 -12.71
N PRO A 122 6.61 -9.31 -12.60
CA PRO A 122 7.34 -10.20 -13.52
C PRO A 122 6.57 -10.52 -14.81
N LEU A 123 5.35 -10.02 -15.01
CA LEU A 123 4.51 -10.38 -16.15
C LEU A 123 4.69 -9.41 -17.32
N SER A 124 4.64 -9.93 -18.54
CA SER A 124 4.47 -9.09 -19.73
C SER A 124 3.09 -8.40 -19.72
N TRP A 125 2.93 -7.36 -20.54
CA TRP A 125 1.66 -6.65 -20.65
C TRP A 125 0.48 -7.57 -21.02
N LYS A 126 0.70 -8.52 -21.95
CA LYS A 126 -0.35 -9.48 -22.35
C LYS A 126 -0.76 -10.38 -21.18
N GLU A 127 0.21 -10.92 -20.45
CA GLU A 127 -0.02 -11.78 -19.30
C GLU A 127 -0.71 -11.04 -18.15
N ALA A 128 -0.24 -9.82 -17.85
CA ALA A 128 -0.84 -8.95 -16.83
C ALA A 128 -2.29 -8.59 -17.16
N SER A 129 -2.60 -8.30 -18.43
CA SER A 129 -3.96 -8.02 -18.89
C SER A 129 -4.88 -9.23 -18.72
N VAL A 130 -4.41 -10.43 -19.10
CA VAL A 130 -5.15 -11.69 -18.89
C VAL A 130 -5.40 -11.93 -17.40
N LEU A 131 -4.37 -11.79 -16.56
CA LEU A 131 -4.50 -11.96 -15.11
C LEU A 131 -5.49 -10.95 -14.51
N ALA A 132 -5.44 -9.68 -14.93
CA ALA A 132 -6.37 -8.64 -14.49
C ALA A 132 -7.82 -8.98 -14.86
N GLN A 133 -8.08 -9.44 -16.09
CA GLN A 133 -9.41 -9.89 -16.51
C GLN A 133 -9.93 -11.04 -15.64
N LEU A 134 -9.09 -12.06 -15.38
CA LEU A 134 -9.46 -13.21 -14.56
C LEU A 134 -9.71 -12.82 -13.08
N ARG A 135 -8.84 -11.99 -12.50
CA ARG A 135 -8.93 -11.55 -11.10
C ARG A 135 -10.08 -10.58 -10.85
N THR A 136 -10.44 -9.75 -11.83
CA THR A 136 -11.58 -8.82 -11.73
C THR A 136 -12.91 -9.45 -12.11
N GLY A 137 -12.89 -10.51 -12.91
CA GLY A 137 -14.08 -11.07 -13.53
C GLY A 137 -14.66 -10.16 -14.62
N MET A 138 -13.99 -9.05 -14.94
CA MET A 138 -14.29 -8.17 -16.08
C MET A 138 -13.57 -8.70 -17.32
N ALA A 139 -13.84 -9.97 -17.62
CA ALA A 139 -13.22 -10.69 -18.72
C ALA A 139 -14.17 -10.75 -19.92
N ARG A 140 -13.65 -11.01 -21.12
CA ARG A 140 -14.45 -11.20 -22.34
C ARG A 140 -15.28 -12.49 -22.36
N LEU A 141 -15.71 -12.99 -21.20
CA LEU A 141 -16.57 -14.15 -21.02
C LEU A 141 -18.05 -13.72 -21.00
N LYS A 142 -18.94 -14.57 -21.50
CA LYS A 142 -20.37 -14.24 -21.66
C LYS A 142 -21.04 -13.84 -20.34
N SER A 143 -20.59 -14.33 -19.18
CA SER A 143 -21.17 -13.87 -17.90
C SER A 143 -21.00 -12.37 -17.69
N TYR A 144 -19.82 -11.83 -18.02
CA TYR A 144 -19.57 -10.41 -17.88
C TYR A 144 -20.20 -9.61 -19.03
N LEU A 145 -20.06 -10.10 -20.27
CA LEU A 145 -20.63 -9.43 -21.45
C LEU A 145 -22.15 -9.29 -21.36
N CYS A 146 -22.86 -10.31 -20.86
CA CYS A 146 -24.30 -10.25 -20.62
C CYS A 146 -24.65 -9.24 -19.53
N ARG A 147 -23.85 -9.16 -18.45
CA ARG A 147 -24.05 -8.18 -17.37
C ARG A 147 -23.92 -6.73 -17.85
N ILE A 148 -23.12 -6.47 -18.88
CA ILE A 148 -22.95 -5.14 -19.48
C ILE A 148 -23.79 -4.95 -20.76
N ASN A 149 -24.76 -5.83 -21.02
CA ASN A 149 -25.66 -5.79 -22.18
C ASN A 149 -24.95 -5.84 -23.55
N VAL A 150 -23.76 -6.46 -23.62
CA VAL A 150 -23.04 -6.70 -24.88
C VAL A 150 -23.40 -8.06 -25.50
N ALA A 151 -23.88 -9.00 -24.70
CA ALA A 151 -24.31 -10.32 -25.17
C ALA A 151 -25.70 -10.68 -24.62
N ASP A 152 -26.53 -11.31 -25.45
CA ASP A 152 -27.92 -11.65 -25.08
C ASP A 152 -28.01 -12.75 -24.02
N THR A 153 -27.01 -13.63 -23.98
CA THR A 153 -26.98 -14.78 -23.07
C THR A 153 -25.65 -14.90 -22.34
N ASN A 154 -25.74 -15.25 -21.05
CA ASN A 154 -24.57 -15.58 -20.23
C ASN A 154 -24.10 -17.03 -20.41
N GLN A 155 -24.83 -17.86 -21.17
CA GLN A 155 -24.58 -19.30 -21.27
C GLN A 155 -23.35 -19.60 -22.11
N CYS A 156 -22.46 -20.45 -21.57
CA CYS A 156 -21.29 -20.90 -22.30
C CYS A 156 -21.69 -21.70 -23.54
N ALA A 157 -20.89 -21.60 -24.61
CA ALA A 157 -21.10 -22.39 -25.83
C ALA A 157 -21.02 -23.91 -25.59
N CYS A 158 -20.49 -24.37 -24.45
CA CYS A 158 -20.53 -25.78 -24.07
C CYS A 158 -21.91 -26.25 -23.57
N GLY A 159 -22.86 -25.33 -23.33
CA GLY A 159 -24.23 -25.61 -22.91
C GLY A 159 -24.44 -25.89 -21.41
N GLN A 160 -23.38 -26.09 -20.62
CA GLN A 160 -23.51 -26.64 -19.26
C GLN A 160 -23.80 -25.63 -18.16
N ALA A 161 -23.30 -24.41 -18.31
CA ALA A 161 -23.40 -23.37 -17.30
C ALA A 161 -23.19 -21.99 -17.92
N SER A 162 -23.44 -20.94 -17.15
CA SER A 162 -22.99 -19.60 -17.49
C SER A 162 -21.46 -19.56 -17.62
N GLU A 163 -20.96 -18.82 -18.61
CA GLU A 163 -19.52 -18.70 -18.88
C GLU A 163 -18.85 -17.75 -17.88
N THR A 164 -18.65 -18.22 -16.65
CA THR A 164 -17.92 -17.51 -15.60
C THR A 164 -16.42 -17.84 -15.65
N VAL A 165 -15.59 -17.08 -14.93
CA VAL A 165 -14.16 -17.39 -14.77
C VAL A 165 -13.95 -18.81 -14.20
N GLU A 166 -14.74 -19.22 -13.20
CA GLU A 166 -14.65 -20.58 -12.64
C GLU A 166 -15.02 -21.65 -13.66
N HIS A 167 -16.09 -21.44 -14.42
CA HIS A 167 -16.48 -22.38 -15.44
C HIS A 167 -15.39 -22.48 -16.52
N PHE A 168 -14.89 -21.34 -16.98
CA PHE A 168 -13.83 -21.24 -17.97
C PHE A 168 -12.55 -21.97 -17.53
N LEU A 169 -12.06 -21.69 -16.31
CA LEU A 169 -10.82 -22.27 -15.79
C LEU A 169 -10.95 -23.73 -15.36
N PHE A 170 -12.11 -24.19 -14.86
CA PHE A 170 -12.18 -25.46 -14.12
C PHE A 170 -13.27 -26.44 -14.56
N ARG A 171 -14.24 -26.04 -15.39
CA ARG A 171 -15.40 -26.92 -15.70
C ARG A 171 -15.68 -27.08 -17.18
N CYS A 172 -15.36 -26.10 -18.01
CA CYS A 172 -15.70 -26.10 -19.41
C CYS A 172 -15.04 -27.28 -20.16
N ARG A 173 -15.86 -28.19 -20.69
CA ARG A 173 -15.36 -29.38 -21.41
C ARG A 173 -14.61 -29.01 -22.70
N LYS A 174 -14.94 -27.88 -23.32
CA LYS A 174 -14.25 -27.37 -24.52
C LYS A 174 -12.75 -27.16 -24.28
N TRP A 175 -12.37 -26.77 -23.06
CA TRP A 175 -10.99 -26.41 -22.72
C TRP A 175 -10.25 -27.52 -21.96
N THR A 176 -10.74 -28.76 -21.99
CA THR A 176 -10.17 -29.86 -21.19
C THR A 176 -8.71 -30.13 -21.53
N THR A 177 -8.36 -30.15 -22.83
CA THR A 177 -7.00 -30.39 -23.30
C THR A 177 -6.00 -29.32 -22.85
N HIS A 178 -6.46 -28.07 -22.75
CA HIS A 178 -5.62 -26.93 -22.37
C HIS A 178 -5.36 -26.89 -20.86
N ARG A 179 -6.18 -27.58 -20.04
CA ARG A 179 -6.08 -27.55 -18.56
C ARG A 179 -5.04 -28.51 -17.98
N THR A 180 -4.35 -29.29 -18.81
CA THR A 180 -3.41 -30.32 -18.37
C THR A 180 -2.36 -29.78 -17.41
N GLU A 181 -1.75 -28.63 -17.74
CA GLU A 181 -0.74 -28.01 -16.88
C GLU A 181 -1.33 -27.54 -15.54
N MET A 182 -2.48 -26.88 -15.56
CA MET A 182 -3.16 -26.46 -14.33
C MET A 182 -3.51 -27.66 -13.43
N LEU A 183 -3.88 -28.81 -14.02
CA LEU A 183 -4.17 -30.03 -13.27
C LEU A 183 -2.93 -30.67 -12.64
N GLN A 184 -1.74 -30.40 -13.19
CA GLN A 184 -0.46 -30.86 -12.64
C GLN A 184 0.05 -29.98 -11.50
N CYS A 185 -0.35 -28.71 -11.43
CA CYS A 185 0.09 -27.80 -10.37
C CYS A 185 -0.38 -28.18 -8.96
N THR A 186 -1.47 -28.95 -8.83
CA THR A 186 -2.02 -29.31 -7.51
C THR A 186 -2.96 -30.51 -7.55
N HIS A 187 -2.86 -31.36 -6.54
CA HIS A 187 -3.85 -32.43 -6.29
C HIS A 187 -4.95 -32.00 -5.31
N THR A 188 -4.66 -31.06 -4.42
CA THR A 188 -5.51 -30.67 -3.29
C THR A 188 -6.37 -29.43 -3.56
N HIS A 189 -5.88 -28.48 -4.36
CA HIS A 189 -6.55 -27.19 -4.61
C HIS A 189 -7.31 -27.14 -5.94
N ARG A 190 -7.83 -28.29 -6.39
CA ARG A 190 -8.58 -28.36 -7.65
C ARG A 190 -9.82 -27.47 -7.60
N GLY A 191 -9.91 -26.53 -8.54
CA GLY A 191 -11.02 -25.56 -8.62
C GLY A 191 -10.93 -24.39 -7.65
N ASN A 192 -9.83 -24.24 -6.90
CA ASN A 192 -9.62 -23.09 -6.02
C ASN A 192 -9.17 -21.87 -6.84
N ILE A 193 -10.08 -20.92 -7.06
CA ILE A 193 -9.80 -19.73 -7.85
C ILE A 193 -8.70 -18.84 -7.25
N SER A 194 -8.63 -18.73 -5.92
CA SER A 194 -7.61 -17.94 -5.22
C SER A 194 -6.23 -18.50 -5.47
N PHE A 195 -6.06 -19.82 -5.34
CA PHE A 195 -4.80 -20.52 -5.60
C PHE A 195 -4.30 -20.28 -7.04
N PHE A 196 -5.18 -20.48 -8.02
CA PHE A 196 -4.82 -20.35 -9.45
C PHE A 196 -4.69 -18.91 -9.93
N LEU A 197 -5.21 -17.92 -9.22
CA LEU A 197 -5.08 -16.51 -9.59
C LEU A 197 -4.15 -15.71 -8.66
N GLY A 198 -3.42 -16.40 -7.77
CA GLY A 198 -2.47 -15.78 -6.84
C GLY A 198 -3.11 -14.89 -5.78
N GLY A 199 -4.34 -15.18 -5.37
CA GLY A 199 -5.05 -14.46 -4.31
C GLY A 199 -5.06 -15.22 -3.00
N LYS A 200 -5.20 -14.48 -1.89
CA LYS A 200 -5.30 -15.07 -0.56
C LYS A 200 -6.73 -15.54 -0.29
N SER A 201 -6.90 -16.82 0.03
CA SER A 201 -8.14 -17.38 0.54
C SER A 201 -8.37 -16.97 2.00
N PRO A 202 -9.61 -16.82 2.48
CA PRO A 202 -9.89 -16.58 3.90
C PRO A 202 -9.37 -17.69 4.84
N LEU A 203 -9.13 -18.89 4.31
CA LEU A 203 -8.60 -20.04 5.06
C LEU A 203 -7.07 -20.04 5.14
N ASP A 204 -6.39 -19.16 4.41
CA ASP A 204 -4.94 -19.11 4.36
C ASP A 204 -4.36 -18.43 5.60
N ASP A 205 -3.21 -18.93 6.05
CA ASP A 205 -2.52 -18.42 7.23
C ASP A 205 -1.97 -16.97 7.05
N THR A 206 -1.38 -16.42 8.11
CA THR A 206 -0.79 -15.07 8.08
C THR A 206 0.52 -14.99 7.28
N ASN A 207 1.22 -16.10 7.08
CA ASN A 207 2.52 -16.19 6.40
C ASN A 207 2.38 -16.67 4.94
N TRP A 208 1.15 -16.69 4.42
CA TRP A 208 0.81 -17.17 3.10
C TRP A 208 1.56 -16.44 1.99
N THR A 209 1.98 -17.20 0.97
CA THR A 209 2.59 -16.69 -0.24
C THR A 209 1.84 -17.20 -1.48
N PRO A 210 1.71 -16.39 -2.54
CA PRO A 210 1.03 -16.80 -3.74
C PRO A 210 1.81 -17.89 -4.49
N ASN A 211 1.11 -18.90 -4.99
CA ASN A 211 1.70 -19.90 -5.87
C ASN A 211 1.85 -19.35 -7.30
N LEU A 212 3.07 -18.91 -7.63
CA LEU A 212 3.35 -18.27 -8.92
C LEU A 212 3.25 -19.26 -10.10
N ASP A 213 3.54 -20.54 -9.90
CA ASP A 213 3.48 -21.54 -10.96
C ASP A 213 2.05 -21.85 -11.38
N ALA A 214 1.15 -22.03 -10.41
CA ALA A 214 -0.28 -22.19 -10.65
C ALA A 214 -0.90 -20.96 -11.31
N MET A 215 -0.46 -19.76 -10.90
CA MET A 215 -0.86 -18.50 -11.51
C MET A 215 -0.40 -18.40 -12.97
N ARG A 216 0.87 -18.70 -13.25
CA ARG A 216 1.42 -18.72 -14.62
C ARG A 216 0.78 -19.79 -15.50
N ALA A 217 0.45 -20.96 -14.96
CA ALA A 217 -0.29 -22.00 -15.68
C ALA A 217 -1.69 -21.51 -16.09
N SER A 218 -2.37 -20.76 -15.21
CA SER A 218 -3.69 -20.17 -15.51
C SER A 218 -3.63 -19.09 -16.59
N ILE A 219 -2.57 -18.28 -16.58
CA ILE A 219 -2.32 -17.28 -17.63
C ILE A 219 -2.05 -17.98 -18.97
N ARG A 220 -1.13 -18.95 -19.00
CA ARG A 220 -0.79 -19.71 -20.21
C ARG A 220 -2.00 -20.44 -20.78
N PHE A 221 -2.81 -21.06 -19.92
CA PHE A 221 -4.11 -21.61 -20.28
C PHE A 221 -4.97 -20.57 -21.02
N ALA A 222 -5.23 -19.43 -20.38
CA ALA A 222 -6.11 -18.42 -20.94
C ALA A 222 -5.60 -17.84 -22.27
N ILE A 223 -4.29 -17.61 -22.39
CA ILE A 223 -3.65 -17.17 -23.65
C ILE A 223 -3.80 -18.24 -24.73
N ALA A 224 -3.50 -19.50 -24.43
CA ALA A 224 -3.56 -20.60 -25.39
C ALA A 224 -4.99 -20.81 -25.95
N THR A 225 -6.01 -20.58 -25.14
CA THR A 225 -7.41 -20.65 -25.63
C THR A 225 -7.80 -19.51 -26.57
N GLY A 226 -7.07 -18.39 -26.57
CA GLY A 226 -7.44 -17.15 -27.28
C GLY A 226 -8.78 -16.54 -26.83
N ARG A 227 -9.45 -17.10 -25.82
CA ARG A 227 -10.83 -16.74 -25.47
C ARG A 227 -10.97 -15.31 -24.95
N LEU A 228 -9.90 -14.78 -24.36
CA LEU A 228 -9.85 -13.45 -23.73
C LEU A 228 -9.18 -12.39 -24.60
N ASP A 229 -8.71 -12.76 -25.79
CA ASP A 229 -7.96 -11.85 -26.66
C ASP A 229 -8.87 -10.77 -27.29
N VAL A 230 -8.22 -9.68 -27.68
CA VAL A 230 -8.87 -8.60 -28.42
C VAL A 230 -8.96 -9.02 -29.88
N ALA A 231 -10.18 -9.37 -30.34
CA ALA A 231 -10.50 -9.47 -31.75
C ALA A 231 -10.23 -8.14 -32.47
#